data_AF-Q7VJI7-F1
#
_entry.id   AF-Q7VJI7-F1
#
_cell.length_a   1.000
_cell.length_b   1.000
_cell.length_c   1.000
_cell.angle_alpha   90.00
_cell.angle_beta   90.00
_cell.angle_gamma   90.00
#
_symmetry.space_group_name_H-M   'P 1'
#
loop_
_entity.id
_entity.type
_entity.pdbx_description
1 polymer ?
#
loop_
_entity_poly.entity_id
_entity_poly.type
_entity_poly.pdbx_seq_one_letter_code
_entity_poly.pdbx_strand_id
1 'polypeptide(L)'
;MSETNNTTKTKETIFAYDNQIIDMEELDSKNIDTLNSKLYFMGIELTGGTESSNPLSTYFFGELDSNSNTGLDESLPIYHFSPKDEENNLGTLTIFLNASTLTLLNYSLLDSSLNIKLELTNKESKEKQDKAIIQREQKQHKEQLQPLSIAMLHPILEDNEMKCSHGGVVQLKSNLGKSIQDKNIPFILETDLLYSSIVGCPNPPISGGPCTQVALILPSSRGLKKHNEDYPIMQDLVSSGVFSDKGVPLICIPKPNSYKINAPSPTHTKNITKEALKAQIEFHKPILRLHYKICPSQKDNLPIYRIKLNDSIIESNNDTPLDALHIDIAKDTQALEAEILNDNSLDSTLQDILSKLYSSLKQTYAKDYLYQYLSLQLDSNALILILLIPQSLPKLFKEYYRNYEHKDYGIGKYHYLYNHCTFTAFKIEDSMQVGLDFNPNNATILTLHTPYKAQRLEIELANGLDSTIESKDRERQAQQAKESKNSQNNTKQQIIDSLLTITLINGGYKEKYWEFGE
;
A
#
# COMPACT_ATOMS: atom_id res chain seq x y z
N MET A 1 -30.12 -20.66 -8.09
CA MET A 1 -29.41 -21.92 -8.38
C MET A 1 -28.48 -21.65 -9.55
N SER A 2 -27.24 -21.32 -9.26
CA SER A 2 -26.18 -21.15 -10.26
C SER A 2 -25.47 -22.49 -10.38
N GLU A 3 -25.65 -23.17 -11.50
CA GLU A 3 -24.91 -24.38 -11.85
C GLU A 3 -23.41 -24.02 -11.95
N THR A 4 -22.65 -24.42 -10.93
CA THR A 4 -21.20 -24.58 -11.03
C THR A 4 -20.93 -25.73 -12.00
N ASN A 5 -20.73 -25.41 -13.28
CA ASN A 5 -20.12 -26.34 -14.22
C ASN A 5 -18.65 -26.54 -13.80
N ASN A 6 -18.42 -27.49 -12.91
CA ASN A 6 -17.11 -28.12 -12.77
C ASN A 6 -16.90 -29.01 -13.98
N THR A 7 -16.55 -28.41 -15.13
CA THR A 7 -16.02 -29.16 -16.27
C THR A 7 -14.65 -29.70 -15.90
N THR A 8 -14.59 -30.96 -15.47
CA THR A 8 -13.35 -31.73 -15.37
C THR A 8 -12.71 -31.81 -16.76
N LYS A 9 -11.56 -31.17 -16.94
CA LYS A 9 -10.72 -31.33 -18.15
C LYS A 9 -10.20 -32.77 -18.24
N THR A 10 -10.06 -33.28 -19.45
CA THR A 10 -9.59 -34.64 -19.74
C THR A 10 -8.10 -34.63 -20.04
N LYS A 11 -7.31 -35.49 -19.38
CA LYS A 11 -5.89 -35.67 -19.69
C LYS A 11 -5.73 -36.57 -20.91
N GLU A 12 -4.97 -36.13 -21.90
CA GLU A 12 -4.75 -36.88 -23.12
C GLU A 12 -3.26 -37.14 -23.41
N THR A 13 -3.02 -38.10 -24.30
CA THR A 13 -1.72 -38.30 -24.94
C THR A 13 -1.89 -37.98 -26.41
N ILE A 14 -1.22 -36.93 -26.85
CA ILE A 14 -1.35 -36.37 -28.19
C ILE A 14 -0.15 -36.86 -29.02
N PHE A 15 -0.42 -37.34 -30.24
CA PHE A 15 0.61 -37.75 -31.18
C PHE A 15 0.64 -36.80 -32.36
N ALA A 16 1.81 -36.21 -32.60
CA ALA A 16 2.07 -35.24 -33.64
C ALA A 16 3.08 -35.78 -34.67
N TYR A 17 2.89 -35.33 -35.90
CA TYR A 17 3.68 -35.70 -37.06
C TYR A 17 4.24 -34.46 -37.74
N ASP A 18 5.09 -34.68 -38.75
CA ASP A 18 5.78 -33.62 -39.46
C ASP A 18 4.86 -32.54 -40.03
N ASN A 19 5.27 -31.28 -39.88
CA ASN A 19 4.62 -30.04 -40.31
C ASN A 19 3.22 -29.81 -39.73
N GLN A 20 2.88 -30.46 -38.62
CA GLN A 20 1.63 -30.19 -37.93
C GLN A 20 1.68 -28.89 -37.11
N ILE A 21 0.49 -28.34 -36.90
CA ILE A 21 0.27 -27.17 -36.06
C ILE A 21 -0.78 -27.55 -35.02
N ILE A 22 -0.49 -27.30 -33.75
CA ILE A 22 -1.40 -27.54 -32.64
C ILE A 22 -1.62 -26.22 -31.91
N ASP A 23 -2.87 -25.82 -31.72
CA ASP A 23 -3.21 -24.63 -30.96
C ASP A 23 -3.70 -25.01 -29.55
N MET A 24 -3.07 -24.44 -28.51
CA MET A 24 -3.48 -24.70 -27.13
C MET A 24 -4.92 -24.24 -26.85
N GLU A 25 -5.38 -23.18 -27.52
CA GLU A 25 -6.75 -22.68 -27.38
C GLU A 25 -7.77 -23.67 -27.97
N GLU A 26 -7.42 -24.33 -29.08
CA GLU A 26 -8.28 -25.35 -29.69
C GLU A 26 -8.38 -26.59 -28.78
N LEU A 27 -7.28 -27.02 -28.16
CA LEU A 27 -7.28 -28.12 -27.19
C LEU A 27 -8.13 -27.79 -25.96
N ASP A 28 -7.98 -26.58 -25.41
CA ASP A 28 -8.78 -26.12 -24.28
C ASP A 28 -10.27 -26.07 -24.64
N SER A 29 -10.64 -25.65 -25.86
CA SER A 29 -12.03 -25.65 -26.33
C SER A 29 -12.66 -27.06 -26.42
N LYS A 30 -11.81 -28.09 -26.56
CA LYS A 30 -12.20 -29.50 -26.54
C LYS A 30 -12.18 -30.11 -25.14
N ASN A 31 -12.02 -29.29 -24.08
CA ASN A 31 -11.87 -29.72 -22.68
C ASN A 31 -10.66 -30.62 -22.42
N ILE A 32 -9.58 -30.48 -23.19
CA ILE A 32 -8.32 -31.21 -22.95
C ILE A 32 -7.50 -30.43 -21.90
N ASP A 33 -6.90 -31.16 -20.95
CA ASP A 33 -6.03 -30.59 -19.92
C ASP A 33 -4.67 -30.25 -20.52
N THR A 34 -4.52 -29.03 -21.01
CA THR A 34 -3.29 -28.50 -21.60
C THR A 34 -2.13 -28.37 -20.62
N LEU A 35 -2.30 -28.61 -19.32
CA LEU A 35 -1.21 -28.57 -18.34
C LEU A 35 -0.64 -29.96 -18.05
N ASN A 36 -1.51 -30.98 -18.02
CA ASN A 36 -1.14 -32.34 -17.62
C ASN A 36 -1.18 -33.37 -18.75
N SER A 37 -1.62 -32.98 -19.95
CA SER A 37 -1.56 -33.86 -21.13
C SER A 37 -0.14 -33.96 -21.67
N LYS A 38 0.16 -35.07 -22.36
CA LYS A 38 1.48 -35.34 -22.95
C LYS A 38 1.45 -35.17 -24.46
N LEU A 39 2.58 -34.80 -25.04
CA LEU A 39 2.75 -34.69 -26.48
C LEU A 39 3.93 -35.53 -26.95
N TYR A 40 3.70 -36.37 -27.96
CA TYR A 40 4.72 -37.12 -28.68
C TYR A 40 4.88 -36.53 -30.07
N PHE A 41 6.11 -36.27 -30.51
CA PHE A 41 6.42 -35.81 -31.86
C PHE A 41 7.31 -36.83 -32.56
N MET A 42 6.86 -37.36 -33.70
CA MET A 42 7.56 -38.42 -34.44
C MET A 42 7.94 -39.64 -33.56
N GLY A 43 7.10 -39.95 -32.56
CA GLY A 43 7.30 -41.05 -31.63
C GLY A 43 8.18 -40.74 -30.40
N ILE A 44 8.71 -39.53 -30.27
CA ILE A 44 9.51 -39.08 -29.11
C ILE A 44 8.61 -38.26 -28.17
N GLU A 45 8.61 -38.58 -26.88
CA GLU A 45 7.93 -37.77 -25.86
C GLU A 45 8.62 -36.41 -25.73
N LEU A 46 7.87 -35.32 -25.89
CA LEU A 46 8.39 -33.98 -25.70
C LEU A 46 8.31 -33.64 -24.21
N THR A 47 9.45 -33.40 -23.59
CA THR A 47 9.57 -33.01 -22.18
C THR A 47 10.15 -31.62 -21.99
N GLY A 48 10.69 -31.02 -23.05
CA GLY A 48 11.35 -29.72 -23.04
C GLY A 48 12.86 -29.82 -22.89
N GLY A 49 13.50 -28.80 -22.32
CA GLY A 49 14.96 -28.70 -22.25
C GLY A 49 15.44 -27.38 -21.66
N THR A 50 16.75 -27.20 -21.63
CA THR A 50 17.40 -26.03 -21.05
C THR A 50 17.81 -25.06 -22.15
N GLU A 51 17.68 -23.75 -21.89
CA GLU A 51 18.03 -22.69 -22.83
C GLU A 51 19.54 -22.73 -23.14
N SER A 52 19.87 -22.58 -24.43
CA SER A 52 21.24 -22.57 -24.92
C SER A 52 22.07 -21.51 -24.22
N SER A 53 23.31 -21.88 -23.90
CA SER A 53 24.32 -20.96 -23.37
C SER A 53 24.89 -20.01 -24.43
N ASN A 54 24.58 -20.22 -25.73
CA ASN A 54 25.02 -19.36 -26.81
C ASN A 54 24.15 -18.08 -26.85
N PRO A 55 24.74 -16.87 -26.69
CA PRO A 55 23.99 -15.61 -26.70
C PRO A 55 23.22 -15.35 -28.01
N LEU A 56 23.71 -15.90 -29.14
CA LEU A 56 23.06 -15.78 -30.45
C LEU A 56 21.86 -16.73 -30.62
N SER A 57 21.64 -17.63 -29.66
CA SER A 57 20.57 -18.64 -29.65
C SER A 57 19.63 -18.45 -28.45
N THR A 58 19.27 -17.20 -28.18
CA THR A 58 18.29 -16.87 -27.12
C THR A 58 16.94 -17.50 -27.46
N TYR A 59 16.24 -18.07 -26.47
CA TYR A 59 15.00 -18.84 -26.64
C TYR A 59 15.10 -20.11 -27.51
N PHE A 60 16.31 -20.65 -27.69
CA PHE A 60 16.49 -22.02 -28.13
C PHE A 60 16.75 -22.93 -26.92
N PHE A 61 16.06 -24.06 -26.85
CA PHE A 61 16.12 -25.01 -25.75
C PHE A 61 16.34 -26.42 -26.28
N GLY A 62 16.95 -27.27 -25.46
CA GLY A 62 17.16 -28.68 -25.79
C GLY A 62 18.04 -29.35 -24.74
N GLU A 63 18.57 -30.52 -25.08
CA GLU A 63 19.65 -31.13 -24.31
C GLU A 63 20.96 -30.39 -24.61
N LEU A 64 21.73 -30.04 -23.58
CA LEU A 64 22.95 -29.25 -23.74
C LEU A 64 24.09 -30.12 -24.29
N ASP A 65 24.72 -29.68 -25.38
CA ASP A 65 25.97 -30.26 -25.89
C ASP A 65 27.03 -29.19 -26.08
N SER A 66 28.09 -29.25 -25.28
CA SER A 66 29.21 -28.32 -25.31
C SER A 66 30.09 -28.46 -26.56
N ASN A 67 29.92 -29.52 -27.36
CA ASN A 67 30.66 -29.72 -28.61
C ASN A 67 29.90 -29.21 -29.85
N SER A 68 28.65 -28.80 -29.69
CA SER A 68 27.83 -28.26 -30.78
C SER A 68 28.02 -26.74 -30.94
N ASN A 69 27.83 -26.23 -32.16
CA ASN A 69 27.92 -24.78 -32.42
C ASN A 69 26.73 -24.00 -31.84
N THR A 70 25.58 -24.66 -31.70
CA THR A 70 24.33 -24.11 -31.15
C THR A 70 24.24 -24.25 -29.64
N GLY A 71 25.14 -25.02 -29.01
CA GLY A 71 25.12 -25.36 -27.59
C GLY A 71 24.10 -26.44 -27.22
N LEU A 72 23.47 -27.08 -28.20
CA LEU A 72 22.39 -28.07 -28.07
C LEU A 72 22.69 -29.34 -28.89
N ASP A 73 22.24 -30.50 -28.41
CA ASP A 73 22.32 -31.77 -29.14
C ASP A 73 21.29 -31.81 -30.28
N GLU A 74 21.78 -31.69 -31.52
CA GLU A 74 20.97 -31.69 -32.74
C GLU A 74 20.36 -33.06 -33.09
N SER A 75 20.76 -34.14 -32.41
CA SER A 75 20.15 -35.47 -32.55
C SER A 75 18.84 -35.63 -31.77
N LEU A 76 18.55 -34.68 -30.88
CA LEU A 76 17.37 -34.62 -30.03
C LEU A 76 16.45 -33.46 -30.40
N PRO A 77 15.21 -33.42 -29.88
CA PRO A 77 14.31 -32.30 -30.15
C PRO A 77 14.88 -30.97 -29.66
N ILE A 78 14.98 -30.00 -30.57
CA ILE A 78 15.32 -28.60 -30.27
C ILE A 78 14.04 -27.77 -30.31
N TYR A 79 13.86 -26.92 -29.31
CA TYR A 79 12.67 -26.09 -29.15
C TYR A 79 13.06 -24.62 -29.34
N HIS A 80 12.36 -23.90 -30.20
CA HIS A 80 12.51 -22.46 -30.38
C HIS A 80 11.23 -21.75 -29.97
N PHE A 81 11.32 -20.91 -28.95
CA PHE A 81 10.19 -20.13 -28.47
C PHE A 81 10.23 -18.72 -29.06
N SER A 82 9.18 -18.37 -29.81
CA SER A 82 8.99 -17.02 -30.35
C SER A 82 7.88 -16.31 -29.57
N PRO A 83 8.21 -15.33 -28.71
CA PRO A 83 7.22 -14.58 -27.94
C PRO A 83 6.29 -13.80 -28.89
N LYS A 84 4.97 -13.90 -28.71
CA LYS A 84 3.99 -13.09 -29.46
C LYS A 84 3.54 -11.84 -28.70
N ASP A 85 3.45 -11.95 -27.39
CA ASP A 85 3.03 -10.90 -26.47
C ASP A 85 4.03 -10.82 -25.31
N GLU A 86 4.76 -9.70 -25.22
CA GLU A 86 5.77 -9.47 -24.19
C GLU A 86 5.16 -9.49 -22.77
N GLU A 87 3.85 -9.28 -22.63
CA GLU A 87 3.18 -9.20 -21.32
C GLU A 87 2.82 -10.57 -20.70
N ASN A 88 2.65 -11.63 -21.51
CA ASN A 88 2.02 -12.87 -21.03
C ASN A 88 2.88 -14.14 -21.19
N ASN A 89 4.10 -14.05 -21.74
CA ASN A 89 4.94 -15.22 -22.06
C ASN A 89 4.19 -16.29 -22.89
N LEU A 90 3.20 -15.86 -23.66
CA LEU A 90 2.51 -16.65 -24.66
C LEU A 90 3.22 -16.45 -26.00
N GLY A 91 3.48 -17.57 -26.67
CA GLY A 91 4.24 -17.53 -27.90
C GLY A 91 4.01 -18.75 -28.76
N THR A 92 4.75 -18.77 -29.84
CA THR A 92 4.80 -19.90 -30.75
C THR A 92 6.02 -20.74 -30.39
N LEU A 93 5.79 -22.00 -29.99
CA LEU A 93 6.88 -22.95 -29.77
C LEU A 93 7.06 -23.80 -31.03
N THR A 94 8.20 -23.68 -31.68
CA THR A 94 8.56 -24.52 -32.84
C THR A 94 9.51 -25.60 -32.38
N ILE A 95 9.18 -26.86 -32.61
CA ILE A 95 10.02 -28.03 -32.29
C ILE A 95 10.64 -28.54 -33.58
N PHE A 96 11.97 -28.71 -33.57
CA PHE A 96 12.77 -29.29 -34.65
C PHE A 96 13.28 -30.65 -34.20
N LEU A 97 13.09 -31.67 -35.03
CA LEU A 97 13.65 -32.99 -34.82
C LEU A 97 14.08 -33.56 -36.18
N ASN A 98 15.39 -33.70 -36.39
CA ASN A 98 15.96 -34.03 -37.69
C ASN A 98 15.47 -33.05 -38.78
N ALA A 99 14.87 -33.57 -39.86
CA ALA A 99 14.29 -32.77 -40.95
C ALA A 99 12.81 -32.41 -40.72
N SER A 100 12.23 -32.77 -39.57
CA SER A 100 10.81 -32.58 -39.28
C SER A 100 10.56 -31.41 -38.34
N THR A 101 9.39 -30.78 -38.48
CA THR A 101 8.98 -29.63 -37.66
C THR A 101 7.58 -29.80 -37.08
N LEU A 102 7.36 -29.26 -35.87
CA LEU A 102 6.05 -29.16 -35.23
C LEU A 102 5.90 -27.76 -34.65
N THR A 103 4.73 -27.15 -34.83
CA THR A 103 4.43 -25.82 -34.29
C THR A 103 3.33 -25.89 -33.25
N LEU A 104 3.58 -25.36 -32.06
CA LEU A 104 2.58 -25.14 -31.02
C LEU A 104 2.24 -23.65 -30.95
N LEU A 105 0.99 -23.29 -31.19
CA LEU A 105 0.48 -21.94 -31.03
C LEU A 105 -0.02 -21.74 -29.60
N ASN A 106 0.14 -20.53 -29.08
CA ASN A 106 -0.32 -20.12 -27.75
C ASN A 106 0.29 -20.98 -26.62
N TYR A 107 1.55 -21.40 -26.80
CA TYR A 107 2.31 -22.09 -25.76
C TYR A 107 2.68 -21.11 -24.65
N SER A 108 2.43 -21.50 -23.40
CA SER A 108 2.80 -20.72 -22.20
C SER A 108 4.11 -21.21 -21.63
N LEU A 109 5.15 -20.36 -21.69
CA LEU A 109 6.45 -20.63 -21.07
C LEU A 109 6.33 -20.71 -19.54
N LEU A 110 5.39 -19.96 -18.96
CA LEU A 110 5.14 -19.94 -17.52
C LEU A 110 4.47 -21.22 -17.03
N ASP A 111 3.46 -21.70 -17.77
CA ASP A 111 2.65 -22.84 -17.33
C ASP A 111 3.20 -24.18 -17.83
N SER A 112 4.24 -24.17 -18.69
CA SER A 112 4.82 -25.36 -19.30
C SER A 112 3.76 -26.24 -19.97
N SER A 113 3.01 -25.65 -20.92
CA SER A 113 1.91 -26.31 -21.61
C SER A 113 2.31 -27.67 -22.21
N LEU A 114 1.39 -28.63 -22.15
CA LEU A 114 1.54 -30.04 -22.53
C LEU A 114 2.69 -30.74 -21.78
N ASN A 115 3.00 -30.26 -20.57
CA ASN A 115 4.08 -30.76 -19.72
C ASN A 115 5.47 -30.70 -20.40
N ILE A 116 5.64 -29.77 -21.34
CA ILE A 116 6.93 -29.45 -21.97
C ILE A 116 7.53 -28.31 -21.16
N LYS A 117 8.65 -28.56 -20.47
CA LYS A 117 9.29 -27.62 -19.55
C LYS A 117 10.53 -27.01 -20.17
N LEU A 118 10.55 -25.68 -20.31
CA LEU A 118 11.66 -24.95 -20.90
C LEU A 118 12.34 -24.11 -19.82
N GLU A 119 13.58 -24.45 -19.49
CA GLU A 119 14.33 -23.80 -18.41
C GLU A 119 15.19 -22.66 -18.96
N LEU A 120 14.95 -21.42 -18.52
CA LEU A 120 15.74 -20.27 -18.93
C LEU A 120 17.08 -20.23 -18.20
N THR A 121 18.15 -19.91 -18.92
CA THR A 121 19.50 -19.76 -18.37
C THR A 121 20.04 -18.35 -18.60
N ASN A 122 19.64 -17.70 -19.70
CA ASN A 122 20.07 -16.36 -20.07
C ASN A 122 19.49 -15.29 -19.12
N LYS A 123 20.32 -14.30 -18.77
CA LYS A 123 19.94 -13.21 -17.86
C LYS A 123 18.79 -12.36 -18.39
N GLU A 124 18.81 -12.00 -19.67
CA GLU A 124 17.76 -11.15 -20.27
C GLU A 124 16.41 -11.89 -20.32
N SER A 125 16.43 -13.17 -20.70
CA SER A 125 15.25 -14.03 -20.74
C SER A 125 14.62 -14.19 -19.34
N LYS A 126 15.43 -14.36 -18.29
CA LYS A 126 14.97 -14.43 -16.89
C LYS A 126 14.33 -13.12 -16.42
N GLU A 127 14.96 -11.97 -16.69
CA GLU A 127 14.40 -10.67 -16.31
C GLU A 127 13.05 -10.40 -16.99
N LYS A 128 12.86 -10.85 -18.23
CA LYS A 128 11.57 -10.78 -18.94
C LYS A 128 10.53 -11.72 -18.32
N GLN A 129 10.93 -12.95 -17.94
CA GLN A 129 10.04 -13.89 -17.28
C GLN A 129 9.55 -13.40 -15.92
N ASP A 130 10.45 -12.85 -15.09
CA ASP A 130 10.11 -12.30 -13.77
C ASP A 130 9.10 -11.14 -13.88
N LYS A 131 9.26 -10.25 -14.86
CA LYS A 131 8.30 -9.16 -15.11
C LYS A 131 6.91 -9.69 -15.48
N ALA A 132 6.82 -10.70 -16.33
CA ALA A 132 5.55 -11.29 -16.74
C ALA A 132 4.85 -12.03 -15.58
N ILE A 133 5.61 -12.72 -14.71
CA ILE A 133 5.05 -13.35 -13.48
C ILE A 133 4.41 -12.30 -12.60
N ILE A 134 5.14 -11.22 -12.29
CA ILE A 134 4.63 -10.12 -11.45
C ILE A 134 3.36 -9.51 -12.05
N GLN A 135 3.33 -9.26 -13.37
CA GLN A 135 2.15 -8.72 -14.05
C GLN A 135 0.96 -9.69 -14.07
N ARG A 136 1.20 -10.99 -14.27
CA ARG A 136 0.13 -12.02 -14.25
C ARG A 136 -0.47 -12.16 -12.85
N GLU A 137 0.36 -12.15 -11.81
CA GLU A 137 -0.10 -12.15 -10.42
C GLU A 137 -0.94 -10.89 -10.13
N GLN A 138 -0.54 -9.72 -10.63
CA GLN A 138 -1.32 -8.48 -10.53
C GLN A 138 -2.65 -8.55 -11.30
N LYS A 139 -2.67 -9.10 -12.52
CA LYS A 139 -3.91 -9.27 -13.33
C LYS A 139 -4.87 -10.28 -12.69
N GLN A 140 -4.37 -11.43 -12.20
CA GLN A 140 -5.19 -12.42 -11.48
C GLN A 140 -5.76 -11.86 -10.16
N HIS A 141 -5.00 -10.99 -9.47
CA HIS A 141 -5.51 -10.28 -8.29
C HIS A 141 -6.69 -9.35 -8.64
N LYS A 142 -6.72 -8.80 -9.84
CA LYS A 142 -7.81 -7.96 -10.37
C LYS A 142 -9.08 -8.76 -10.71
N GLU A 143 -8.93 -10.03 -11.07
CA GLU A 143 -10.02 -10.95 -11.43
C GLU A 143 -10.56 -11.76 -10.24
N GLN A 144 -9.77 -12.00 -9.18
CA GLN A 144 -10.24 -12.63 -7.93
C GLN A 144 -11.08 -11.72 -7.02
N LEU A 145 -11.28 -10.45 -7.39
CA LEU A 145 -12.22 -9.52 -6.76
C LEU A 145 -13.69 -9.82 -7.14
N GLN A 146 -14.12 -11.09 -7.00
CA GLN A 146 -15.54 -11.39 -6.83
C GLN A 146 -16.04 -10.61 -5.60
N PRO A 147 -17.26 -10.05 -5.60
CA PRO A 147 -17.76 -9.30 -4.45
C PRO A 147 -17.67 -10.20 -3.22
N LEU A 148 -16.84 -9.81 -2.24
CA LEU A 148 -16.82 -10.50 -0.95
C LEU A 148 -18.26 -10.52 -0.44
N SER A 149 -18.72 -11.70 -0.04
CA SER A 149 -19.95 -11.81 0.76
C SER A 149 -19.87 -10.78 1.89
N ILE A 150 -20.97 -10.09 2.18
CA ILE A 150 -21.02 -9.03 3.20
C ILE A 150 -21.66 -9.62 4.46
N ALA A 151 -21.09 -9.31 5.63
CA ALA A 151 -21.61 -9.68 6.93
C ALA A 151 -21.84 -8.43 7.80
N MET A 152 -22.73 -8.56 8.78
CA MET A 152 -22.98 -7.56 9.83
C MET A 152 -22.18 -7.92 11.08
N LEU A 153 -21.03 -7.27 11.28
CA LEU A 153 -20.05 -7.62 12.32
C LEU A 153 -19.94 -6.53 13.40
N HIS A 154 -19.41 -6.92 14.56
CA HIS A 154 -19.20 -6.02 15.68
C HIS A 154 -17.86 -5.26 15.55
N PRO A 155 -17.84 -3.92 15.68
CA PRO A 155 -16.61 -3.15 15.72
C PRO A 155 -15.86 -3.36 17.04
N ILE A 156 -14.57 -3.07 17.06
CA ILE A 156 -13.74 -3.03 18.27
C ILE A 156 -14.07 -1.78 19.10
N LEU A 157 -14.21 -1.96 20.41
CA LEU A 157 -14.35 -0.93 21.43
C LEU A 157 -13.08 -0.87 22.29
N GLU A 158 -12.88 0.23 23.03
CA GLU A 158 -11.67 0.45 23.83
C GLU A 158 -11.43 -0.59 24.93
N ASP A 159 -12.48 -1.25 25.43
CA ASP A 159 -12.41 -2.32 26.43
C ASP A 159 -12.33 -3.73 25.81
N ASN A 160 -12.15 -3.87 24.49
CA ASN A 160 -11.88 -5.17 23.88
C ASN A 160 -10.49 -5.70 24.28
N GLU A 161 -10.38 -7.02 24.36
CA GLU A 161 -9.11 -7.67 24.60
C GLU A 161 -8.48 -8.10 23.27
N MET A 162 -7.38 -7.44 22.91
CA MET A 162 -6.61 -7.76 21.70
C MET A 162 -5.18 -8.17 22.06
N LYS A 163 -4.70 -9.25 21.46
CA LYS A 163 -3.39 -9.83 21.75
C LYS A 163 -2.67 -10.31 20.51
N CYS A 164 -1.34 -10.34 20.55
CA CYS A 164 -0.58 -11.15 19.60
C CYS A 164 -0.59 -12.62 20.03
N SER A 165 -0.31 -13.54 19.11
CA SER A 165 -0.24 -14.98 19.41
C SER A 165 0.82 -15.37 20.45
N HIS A 166 1.78 -14.47 20.74
CA HIS A 166 2.77 -14.65 21.80
C HIS A 166 2.28 -14.23 23.19
N GLY A 167 1.10 -13.62 23.30
CA GLY A 167 0.50 -13.19 24.58
C GLY A 167 0.70 -11.72 24.93
N GLY A 168 1.35 -10.93 24.08
CA GLY A 168 1.43 -9.47 24.25
C GLY A 168 0.06 -8.81 24.01
N VAL A 169 -0.28 -7.81 24.82
CA VAL A 169 -1.58 -7.15 24.85
C VAL A 169 -1.51 -5.81 24.12
N VAL A 170 -2.42 -5.58 23.17
CA VAL A 170 -2.56 -4.28 22.49
C VAL A 170 -3.20 -3.29 23.45
N GLN A 171 -2.59 -2.12 23.60
CA GLN A 171 -3.14 -1.02 24.39
C GLN A 171 -4.12 -0.23 23.51
N LEU A 172 -5.41 -0.53 23.65
CA LEU A 172 -6.47 0.18 22.93
C LEU A 172 -6.74 1.53 23.61
N LYS A 173 -6.81 2.57 22.80
CA LYS A 173 -7.17 3.91 23.25
C LYS A 173 -7.86 4.65 22.12
N SER A 174 -9.14 4.98 22.29
CA SER A 174 -9.88 5.73 21.29
C SER A 174 -9.45 7.19 21.31
N ASN A 175 -9.21 7.78 20.14
CA ASN A 175 -9.05 9.22 19.96
C ASN A 175 -10.12 9.72 19.01
N LEU A 176 -10.14 9.15 17.80
CA LEU A 176 -11.07 9.56 16.75
C LEU A 176 -12.45 8.92 16.97
N GLY A 177 -12.52 7.72 17.55
CA GLY A 177 -13.78 7.06 17.89
C GLY A 177 -14.48 7.58 19.16
N LYS A 178 -13.93 8.60 19.86
CA LYS A 178 -14.44 9.04 21.17
C LYS A 178 -15.91 9.47 21.17
N SER A 179 -16.40 10.07 20.08
CA SER A 179 -17.79 10.51 19.97
C SER A 179 -18.78 9.38 19.63
N ILE A 180 -18.27 8.19 19.28
CA ILE A 180 -19.09 7.04 18.88
C ILE A 180 -18.89 5.94 19.92
N GLN A 181 -19.91 5.71 20.74
CA GLN A 181 -19.80 4.87 21.92
C GLN A 181 -20.91 3.82 21.99
N ASP A 182 -20.59 2.65 22.53
CA ASP A 182 -21.57 1.68 23.03
C ASP A 182 -21.48 1.65 24.57
N LYS A 183 -22.58 1.95 25.26
CA LYS A 183 -22.64 1.96 26.73
C LYS A 183 -21.49 2.75 27.38
N ASN A 184 -21.20 3.93 26.84
CA ASN A 184 -20.11 4.83 27.24
C ASN A 184 -18.69 4.31 26.97
N ILE A 185 -18.54 3.29 26.14
CA ILE A 185 -17.24 2.78 25.71
C ILE A 185 -17.03 3.16 24.24
N PRO A 186 -15.97 3.92 23.91
CA PRO A 186 -15.75 4.43 22.57
C PRO A 186 -15.23 3.38 21.60
N PHE A 187 -15.45 3.64 20.32
CA PHE A 187 -14.98 2.82 19.21
C PHE A 187 -13.47 2.96 19.03
N ILE A 188 -12.84 1.91 18.52
CA ILE A 188 -11.48 1.96 18.00
C ILE A 188 -11.55 2.01 16.47
N LEU A 189 -11.11 3.12 15.90
CA LEU A 189 -10.98 3.30 14.45
C LEU A 189 -9.57 2.91 13.98
N GLU A 190 -9.35 2.83 12.67
CA GLU A 190 -8.10 2.39 12.07
C GLU A 190 -6.90 3.22 12.58
N THR A 191 -7.04 4.55 12.62
CA THR A 191 -5.99 5.46 13.08
C THR A 191 -5.73 5.32 14.58
N ASP A 192 -6.75 4.95 15.37
CA ASP A 192 -6.59 4.68 16.80
C ASP A 192 -5.78 3.39 17.01
N LEU A 193 -6.02 2.36 16.18
CA LEU A 193 -5.39 1.06 16.32
C LEU A 193 -3.98 1.00 15.73
N LEU A 194 -3.74 1.66 14.59
CA LEU A 194 -2.45 1.64 13.94
C LEU A 194 -1.38 2.26 14.86
N TYR A 195 -0.23 1.60 14.97
CA TYR A 195 0.86 1.98 15.90
C TYR A 195 0.52 1.89 17.40
N SER A 196 -0.65 1.36 17.77
CA SER A 196 -0.96 1.07 19.17
C SER A 196 0.09 0.13 19.78
N SER A 197 0.55 0.46 20.99
CA SER A 197 1.59 -0.29 21.71
C SER A 197 1.12 -1.70 22.05
N ILE A 198 2.03 -2.67 21.91
CA ILE A 198 1.85 -4.04 22.38
C ILE A 198 2.79 -4.24 23.56
N VAL A 199 2.22 -4.56 24.72
CA VAL A 199 2.98 -4.71 25.98
C VAL A 199 2.93 -6.16 26.48
N GLY A 200 3.96 -6.58 27.21
CA GLY A 200 4.00 -7.92 27.79
C GLY A 200 4.19 -9.06 26.79
N CYS A 201 4.56 -8.77 25.54
CA CYS A 201 4.95 -9.81 24.59
C CYS A 201 6.28 -10.45 25.04
N PRO A 202 6.33 -11.77 25.30
CA PRO A 202 7.60 -12.45 25.53
C PRO A 202 8.45 -12.35 24.25
N ASN A 203 9.77 -12.26 24.37
CA ASN A 203 10.70 -12.16 23.24
C ASN A 203 10.90 -13.55 22.58
N PRO A 204 10.14 -13.92 21.53
CA PRO A 204 10.21 -15.25 20.97
C PRO A 204 11.42 -15.31 20.02
N PRO A 205 12.33 -16.30 20.15
CA PRO A 205 13.53 -16.38 19.32
C PRO A 205 13.25 -16.33 17.81
N ILE A 206 12.11 -16.91 17.39
CA ILE A 206 11.70 -17.07 15.98
C ILE A 206 11.21 -15.74 15.35
N SER A 207 10.77 -14.79 16.17
CA SER A 207 10.16 -13.54 15.71
C SER A 207 11.16 -12.38 15.59
N GLY A 208 12.40 -12.56 16.06
CA GLY A 208 13.44 -11.54 16.03
C GLY A 208 13.18 -10.39 17.01
N GLY A 209 12.59 -10.69 18.17
CA GLY A 209 12.17 -9.68 19.15
C GLY A 209 10.74 -9.86 19.64
N PRO A 210 10.35 -9.22 20.77
CA PRO A 210 8.94 -9.08 21.15
C PRO A 210 8.18 -8.23 20.13
N CYS A 211 6.87 -8.48 19.99
CA CYS A 211 5.96 -7.57 19.29
C CYS A 211 5.80 -6.31 20.13
N THR A 212 5.95 -5.13 19.51
CA THR A 212 5.94 -3.85 20.23
C THR A 212 4.80 -2.94 19.81
N GLN A 213 4.26 -3.11 18.59
CA GLN A 213 3.17 -2.27 18.11
C GLN A 213 2.36 -2.95 16.99
N VAL A 214 1.14 -2.46 16.76
CA VAL A 214 0.37 -2.73 15.53
C VAL A 214 1.04 -2.02 14.36
N ALA A 215 1.25 -2.70 13.23
CA ALA A 215 1.97 -2.14 12.09
C ALA A 215 1.20 -2.18 10.76
N LEU A 216 0.18 -3.03 10.65
CA LEU A 216 -0.59 -3.17 9.42
C LEU A 216 -2.04 -3.55 9.72
N ILE A 217 -2.96 -2.87 9.05
CA ILE A 217 -4.40 -3.14 9.05
C ILE A 217 -4.86 -3.25 7.60
N LEU A 218 -5.20 -4.46 7.18
CA LEU A 218 -5.68 -4.73 5.82
C LEU A 218 -7.10 -4.19 5.63
N PRO A 219 -7.46 -3.72 4.43
CA PRO A 219 -8.83 -3.30 4.11
C PRO A 219 -9.88 -4.36 4.41
N SER A 220 -9.53 -5.65 4.31
CA SER A 220 -10.40 -6.78 4.64
C SER A 220 -10.82 -6.85 6.12
N SER A 221 -10.17 -6.11 7.02
CA SER A 221 -10.52 -6.05 8.44
C SER A 221 -11.41 -4.86 8.85
N ARG A 222 -11.70 -3.98 7.88
CA ARG A 222 -12.44 -2.73 8.09
C ARG A 222 -13.93 -2.92 7.85
N GLY A 223 -14.74 -2.12 8.53
CA GLY A 223 -16.14 -1.91 8.13
C GLY A 223 -16.19 -1.21 6.77
N LEU A 224 -17.23 -1.48 5.98
CA LEU A 224 -17.41 -0.86 4.66
C LEU A 224 -17.78 0.63 4.76
N LYS A 225 -18.36 1.04 5.89
CA LYS A 225 -18.74 2.43 6.16
C LYS A 225 -17.73 3.10 7.09
N LYS A 226 -17.30 4.30 6.72
CA LYS A 226 -16.51 5.18 7.59
C LYS A 226 -17.36 5.80 8.68
N HIS A 227 -16.74 5.99 9.84
CA HIS A 227 -17.28 6.66 11.00
C HIS A 227 -16.24 7.69 11.46
N ASN A 228 -16.63 8.96 11.64
CA ASN A 228 -15.70 10.07 11.84
C ASN A 228 -14.56 10.09 10.80
N GLU A 229 -14.93 9.88 9.53
CA GLU A 229 -14.01 9.86 8.39
C GLU A 229 -12.90 8.80 8.41
N ASP A 230 -13.02 7.82 9.30
CA ASP A 230 -12.09 6.70 9.43
C ASP A 230 -12.82 5.36 9.54
N TYR A 231 -12.10 4.26 9.40
CA TYR A 231 -12.69 2.93 9.34
C TYR A 231 -12.79 2.27 10.72
N PRO A 232 -13.98 1.81 11.14
CA PRO A 232 -14.06 0.93 12.31
C PRO A 232 -13.45 -0.43 11.97
N ILE A 233 -12.72 -1.02 12.92
CA ILE A 233 -12.10 -2.34 12.75
C ILE A 233 -13.01 -3.42 13.33
N MET A 234 -13.24 -4.51 12.59
CA MET A 234 -14.19 -5.55 12.96
C MET A 234 -13.53 -6.64 13.80
N GLN A 235 -14.12 -6.99 14.94
CA GLN A 235 -13.56 -7.93 15.91
C GLN A 235 -13.23 -9.30 15.28
N ASP A 236 -14.15 -9.85 14.48
CA ASP A 236 -14.00 -11.17 13.87
C ASP A 236 -12.97 -11.22 12.73
N LEU A 237 -12.58 -10.06 12.19
CA LEU A 237 -11.66 -9.96 11.05
C LEU A 237 -10.23 -9.59 11.46
N VAL A 238 -9.98 -9.35 12.76
CA VAL A 238 -8.65 -8.99 13.28
C VAL A 238 -7.62 -10.07 12.96
N SER A 239 -7.97 -11.33 13.19
CA SER A 239 -7.06 -12.48 12.99
C SER A 239 -6.57 -12.68 11.55
N SER A 240 -7.33 -12.20 10.57
CA SER A 240 -7.01 -12.27 9.15
C SER A 240 -6.36 -11.00 8.60
N GLY A 241 -6.50 -9.86 9.27
CA GLY A 241 -6.21 -8.57 8.66
C GLY A 241 -5.38 -7.60 9.49
N VAL A 242 -5.08 -7.89 10.76
CA VAL A 242 -4.34 -6.98 11.63
C VAL A 242 -3.04 -7.64 12.10
N PHE A 243 -1.91 -6.96 11.91
CA PHE A 243 -0.58 -7.53 12.16
C PHE A 243 0.30 -6.62 13.00
N SER A 244 1.16 -7.24 13.82
CA SER A 244 2.21 -6.54 14.57
C SER A 244 3.41 -6.14 13.70
N ASP A 245 4.30 -5.33 14.27
CA ASP A 245 5.60 -4.97 13.68
C ASP A 245 6.49 -6.19 13.35
N LYS A 246 6.29 -7.32 14.03
CA LYS A 246 6.98 -8.60 13.74
C LYS A 246 6.27 -9.44 12.69
N GLY A 247 5.19 -8.94 12.09
CA GLY A 247 4.40 -9.63 11.09
C GLY A 247 3.54 -10.75 11.65
N VAL A 248 3.15 -10.64 12.91
CA VAL A 248 2.38 -11.65 13.63
C VAL A 248 0.90 -11.23 13.60
N PRO A 249 -0.03 -12.09 13.18
CA PRO A 249 -1.45 -11.79 13.25
C PRO A 249 -1.88 -11.52 14.71
N LEU A 250 -2.74 -10.51 14.88
CA LEU A 250 -3.35 -10.20 16.16
C LEU A 250 -4.67 -10.95 16.30
N ILE A 251 -5.11 -11.18 17.53
CA ILE A 251 -6.34 -11.87 17.87
C ILE A 251 -7.16 -10.94 18.75
N CYS A 252 -8.40 -10.69 18.37
CA CYS A 252 -9.38 -10.04 19.23
C CYS A 252 -10.26 -11.11 19.85
N ILE A 253 -10.51 -11.02 21.16
CA ILE A 253 -11.53 -11.84 21.82
C ILE A 253 -12.88 -11.19 21.50
N PRO A 254 -13.75 -11.85 20.71
CA PRO A 254 -15.01 -11.25 20.32
C PRO A 254 -15.95 -11.10 21.50
N LYS A 255 -16.67 -9.98 21.54
CA LYS A 255 -17.77 -9.74 22.46
C LYS A 255 -18.88 -8.97 21.77
N PRO A 256 -20.14 -9.25 22.13
CA PRO A 256 -21.26 -8.52 21.57
C PRO A 256 -21.24 -7.06 22.02
N ASN A 257 -21.56 -6.16 21.11
CA ASN A 257 -21.91 -4.77 21.39
C ASN A 257 -23.18 -4.39 20.61
N SER A 258 -23.77 -3.23 20.88
CA SER A 258 -25.05 -2.86 20.27
C SER A 258 -24.97 -2.54 18.76
N TYR A 259 -23.76 -2.40 18.21
CA TYR A 259 -23.54 -2.00 16.83
C TYR A 259 -23.19 -3.19 15.94
N LYS A 260 -23.76 -3.19 14.74
CA LYS A 260 -23.35 -4.09 13.67
C LYS A 260 -23.14 -3.27 12.40
N ILE A 261 -22.01 -3.48 11.76
CA ILE A 261 -21.59 -2.72 10.59
C ILE A 261 -21.37 -3.71 9.44
N ASN A 262 -21.82 -3.31 8.25
CA ASN A 262 -21.51 -4.06 7.03
C ASN A 262 -20.00 -4.14 6.84
N ALA A 263 -19.50 -5.35 6.67
CA ALA A 263 -18.08 -5.66 6.57
C ALA A 263 -17.88 -6.83 5.61
N PRO A 264 -16.65 -7.03 5.10
CA PRO A 264 -16.25 -8.29 4.48
C PRO A 264 -16.66 -9.50 5.34
N SER A 265 -17.28 -10.51 4.73
CA SER A 265 -17.61 -11.75 5.42
C SER A 265 -16.32 -12.44 5.90
N PRO A 266 -16.30 -12.98 7.13
CA PRO A 266 -15.16 -13.72 7.63
C PRO A 266 -14.84 -14.90 6.72
N THR A 267 -13.61 -14.97 6.21
CA THR A 267 -13.12 -16.14 5.50
C THR A 267 -12.83 -17.26 6.50
N HIS A 268 -13.56 -18.39 6.40
CA HIS A 268 -13.39 -19.55 7.28
C HIS A 268 -12.07 -20.31 7.11
N THR A 269 -11.21 -19.90 6.18
CA THR A 269 -9.88 -20.47 5.99
C THR A 269 -8.96 -19.98 7.11
N LYS A 270 -8.77 -20.81 8.14
CA LYS A 270 -7.89 -20.58 9.29
C LYS A 270 -6.42 -20.28 8.93
N ASN A 271 -6.04 -20.41 7.65
CA ASN A 271 -4.72 -20.14 7.13
C ASN A 271 -4.84 -19.28 5.87
N ILE A 272 -4.68 -17.97 5.99
CA ILE A 272 -4.28 -17.16 4.84
C ILE A 272 -2.82 -17.55 4.57
N THR A 273 -2.55 -18.10 3.39
CA THR A 273 -1.18 -18.44 2.98
C THR A 273 -0.36 -17.15 2.89
N LYS A 274 0.97 -17.23 3.05
CA LYS A 274 1.82 -16.04 2.95
C LYS A 274 1.68 -15.37 1.59
N GLU A 275 1.47 -16.17 0.55
CA GLU A 275 1.27 -15.75 -0.83
C GLU A 275 -0.06 -15.00 -1.01
N ALA A 276 -1.15 -15.50 -0.42
CA ALA A 276 -2.44 -14.82 -0.41
C ALA A 276 -2.39 -13.50 0.40
N LEU A 277 -1.63 -13.47 1.50
CA LEU A 277 -1.40 -12.25 2.26
C LEU A 277 -0.57 -11.24 1.45
N LYS A 278 0.40 -11.73 0.68
CA LYS A 278 1.26 -10.86 -0.12
C LYS A 278 0.47 -10.09 -1.17
N ALA A 279 -0.45 -10.78 -1.83
CA ALA A 279 -1.30 -10.16 -2.83
C ALA A 279 -2.18 -9.02 -2.25
N GLN A 280 -2.54 -9.09 -0.97
CA GLN A 280 -3.39 -8.09 -0.31
C GLN A 280 -2.64 -6.85 0.20
N ILE A 281 -1.31 -6.85 0.22
CA ILE A 281 -0.48 -5.75 0.71
C ILE A 281 0.05 -4.97 -0.48
N GLU A 282 -0.58 -3.85 -0.80
CA GLU A 282 -0.15 -2.95 -1.86
C GLU A 282 0.28 -1.60 -1.27
N PHE A 283 1.48 -1.15 -1.63
CA PHE A 283 2.03 0.13 -1.21
C PHE A 283 2.09 1.08 -2.41
N HIS A 284 1.53 2.27 -2.20
CA HIS A 284 1.54 3.36 -3.16
C HIS A 284 2.41 4.49 -2.62
N LYS A 285 2.90 5.36 -3.52
CA LYS A 285 3.58 6.60 -3.11
C LYS A 285 2.73 7.27 -2.03
N PRO A 286 3.26 7.54 -0.83
CA PRO A 286 2.48 8.21 0.19
C PRO A 286 2.23 9.66 -0.24
N ILE A 287 0.98 10.12 -0.11
CA ILE A 287 0.57 11.45 -0.58
C ILE A 287 0.07 12.28 0.59
N LEU A 288 0.64 13.48 0.75
CA LEU A 288 0.18 14.48 1.68
C LEU A 288 -0.34 15.69 0.89
N ARG A 289 -1.58 16.08 1.12
CA ARG A 289 -2.23 17.16 0.37
C ARG A 289 -2.74 18.25 1.29
N LEU A 290 -2.33 19.48 1.05
CA LEU A 290 -2.66 20.66 1.84
C LEU A 290 -3.77 21.47 1.15
N HIS A 291 -4.86 21.64 1.87
CA HIS A 291 -6.00 22.46 1.51
C HIS A 291 -5.93 23.75 2.33
N TYR A 292 -5.80 24.88 1.66
CA TYR A 292 -5.82 26.18 2.31
C TYR A 292 -7.14 26.89 2.00
N LYS A 293 -7.90 27.27 3.03
CA LYS A 293 -9.25 27.83 2.88
C LYS A 293 -9.48 29.04 3.78
N ILE A 294 -10.44 29.88 3.44
CA ILE A 294 -10.86 31.01 4.30
C ILE A 294 -11.72 30.51 5.47
N CYS A 295 -12.60 29.55 5.20
CA CYS A 295 -13.50 28.97 6.20
C CYS A 295 -13.76 27.48 5.94
N PRO A 296 -14.19 26.71 6.95
CA PRO A 296 -14.42 25.27 6.81
C PRO A 296 -15.42 24.89 5.71
N SER A 297 -16.46 25.70 5.52
CA SER A 297 -17.53 25.45 4.54
C SER A 297 -17.17 25.81 3.10
N GLN A 298 -16.00 26.43 2.87
CA GLN A 298 -15.56 26.79 1.54
C GLN A 298 -15.27 25.52 0.72
N LYS A 299 -15.81 25.46 -0.51
CA LYS A 299 -15.62 24.30 -1.40
C LYS A 299 -14.27 24.35 -2.11
N ASP A 300 -13.93 25.50 -2.67
CA ASP A 300 -12.67 25.76 -3.34
C ASP A 300 -11.53 26.04 -2.35
N ASN A 301 -10.30 25.79 -2.79
CA ASN A 301 -9.09 26.11 -2.06
C ASN A 301 -8.49 27.42 -2.59
N LEU A 302 -7.88 28.17 -1.68
CA LEU A 302 -7.16 29.38 -2.03
C LEU A 302 -5.91 29.03 -2.85
N PRO A 303 -5.68 29.71 -3.98
CA PRO A 303 -4.47 29.52 -4.76
C PRO A 303 -3.24 30.01 -3.98
N ILE A 304 -2.22 29.15 -3.87
CA ILE A 304 -0.99 29.48 -3.16
C ILE A 304 0.08 29.88 -4.18
N TYR A 305 0.41 31.16 -4.27
CA TYR A 305 1.47 31.66 -5.17
C TYR A 305 2.82 31.80 -4.47
N ARG A 306 2.80 32.04 -3.16
CA ARG A 306 3.98 32.22 -2.34
C ARG A 306 3.77 31.54 -1.00
N ILE A 307 4.79 30.86 -0.52
CA ILE A 307 4.82 30.22 0.78
C ILE A 307 6.21 30.35 1.37
N LYS A 308 6.30 30.56 2.67
CA LYS A 308 7.59 30.60 3.36
C LYS A 308 7.81 29.26 4.05
N LEU A 309 8.84 28.54 3.62
CA LEU A 309 9.31 27.30 4.22
C LEU A 309 10.47 27.64 5.16
N ASN A 310 10.25 27.47 6.45
CA ASN A 310 11.15 27.95 7.51
C ASN A 310 11.46 29.45 7.29
N ASP A 311 12.68 29.78 6.87
CA ASP A 311 13.10 31.16 6.60
C ASP A 311 13.19 31.51 5.11
N SER A 312 12.92 30.55 4.22
CA SER A 312 13.04 30.71 2.77
C SER A 312 11.69 30.89 2.11
N ILE A 313 11.55 31.91 1.26
CA ILE A 313 10.35 32.13 0.46
C ILE A 313 10.44 31.30 -0.82
N ILE A 314 9.41 30.52 -1.08
CA ILE A 314 9.16 29.82 -2.33
C ILE A 314 8.04 30.58 -3.02
N GLU A 315 8.31 31.06 -4.23
CA GLU A 315 7.36 31.80 -5.04
C GLU A 315 7.19 31.14 -6.40
N SER A 316 5.98 31.24 -6.94
CA SER A 316 5.71 30.82 -8.31
C SER A 316 6.41 31.75 -9.30
N ASN A 317 6.99 31.16 -10.34
CA ASN A 317 7.69 31.91 -11.38
C ASN A 317 6.74 32.53 -12.43
N ASN A 318 5.44 32.23 -12.36
CA ASN A 318 4.41 32.63 -13.34
C ASN A 318 3.07 32.99 -12.66
N ASP A 319 2.07 33.40 -13.45
CA ASP A 319 0.68 33.62 -13.01
C ASP A 319 -0.10 32.33 -12.65
N THR A 320 0.62 31.22 -12.41
CA THR A 320 0.03 29.94 -11.98
C THR A 320 0.34 29.67 -10.51
N PRO A 321 -0.61 29.19 -9.71
CA PRO A 321 -0.34 28.78 -8.33
C PRO A 321 0.71 27.65 -8.26
N LEU A 322 1.34 27.49 -7.09
CA LEU A 322 2.23 26.37 -6.79
C LEU A 322 1.43 25.07 -6.68
N ASP A 323 1.90 24.00 -7.33
CA ASP A 323 1.22 22.70 -7.32
C ASP A 323 1.68 21.78 -6.18
N ALA A 324 2.95 21.84 -5.80
CA ALA A 324 3.52 21.00 -4.75
C ALA A 324 4.79 21.61 -4.14
N LEU A 325 5.12 21.15 -2.93
CA LEU A 325 6.40 21.39 -2.28
C LEU A 325 7.16 20.08 -2.13
N HIS A 326 8.43 20.07 -2.56
CA HIS A 326 9.31 18.93 -2.41
C HIS A 326 10.33 19.21 -1.31
N ILE A 327 10.24 18.45 -0.22
CA ILE A 327 11.03 18.63 0.99
C ILE A 327 12.04 17.48 1.09
N ASP A 328 13.33 17.81 1.15
CA ASP A 328 14.38 16.91 1.60
C ASP A 328 14.43 16.97 3.13
N ILE A 329 14.05 15.88 3.81
CA ILE A 329 13.89 15.88 5.26
C ILE A 329 15.21 16.24 5.97
N ALA A 330 16.36 15.82 5.43
CA ALA A 330 17.63 16.09 6.09
C ALA A 330 18.09 17.56 5.96
N LYS A 331 17.66 18.26 4.91
CA LYS A 331 18.11 19.63 4.59
C LYS A 331 17.09 20.69 4.95
N ASP A 332 15.83 20.41 4.72
CA ASP A 332 14.75 21.38 4.74
C ASP A 332 13.91 21.31 6.03
N THR A 333 14.28 20.43 6.97
CA THR A 333 13.61 20.30 8.28
C THR A 333 14.60 20.47 9.41
N GLN A 334 14.07 20.79 10.59
CA GLN A 334 14.83 21.01 11.81
C GLN A 334 14.56 19.87 12.80
N ALA A 335 15.62 19.41 13.48
CA ALA A 335 15.48 18.35 14.46
C ALA A 335 14.65 18.85 15.65
N LEU A 336 13.60 18.10 16.01
CA LEU A 336 12.80 18.39 17.18
C LEU A 336 13.53 17.83 18.40
N GLU A 337 14.49 18.60 18.93
CA GLU A 337 15.30 18.23 20.09
C GLU A 337 15.34 19.36 21.11
N ALA A 338 15.35 19.01 22.39
CA ALA A 338 15.22 19.97 23.49
C ALA A 338 16.36 21.01 23.54
N GLU A 339 17.55 20.66 23.06
CA GLU A 339 18.70 21.58 23.02
C GLU A 339 18.59 22.62 21.90
N ILE A 340 17.96 22.26 20.77
CA ILE A 340 17.80 23.10 19.58
C ILE A 340 16.61 24.06 19.73
N LEU A 341 15.55 23.63 20.42
CA LEU A 341 14.35 24.45 20.69
C LEU A 341 14.60 25.68 21.58
N ASN A 342 15.81 25.82 22.15
CA ASN A 342 16.19 26.97 22.97
C ASN A 342 16.94 28.07 22.19
N ASP A 343 17.01 27.97 20.85
CA ASP A 343 17.59 29.03 20.00
C ASP A 343 16.63 30.23 19.90
N ASN A 344 17.13 31.46 20.03
CA ASN A 344 16.33 32.69 20.20
C ASN A 344 15.51 33.14 18.95
N SER A 345 15.42 32.30 17.91
CA SER A 345 14.78 32.63 16.63
C SER A 345 13.26 32.38 16.59
N LEU A 346 12.74 31.51 17.46
CA LEU A 346 11.31 31.18 17.53
C LEU A 346 10.62 31.91 18.71
N ASP A 347 9.31 32.16 18.59
CA ASP A 347 8.51 32.67 19.71
C ASP A 347 8.59 31.73 20.92
N SER A 348 8.85 32.30 22.10
CA SER A 348 9.00 31.54 23.36
C SER A 348 7.80 30.66 23.71
N THR A 349 6.58 31.07 23.33
CA THR A 349 5.37 30.26 23.53
C THR A 349 5.41 29.03 22.64
N LEU A 350 5.83 29.18 21.38
CA LEU A 350 5.94 28.09 20.44
C LEU A 350 7.02 27.08 20.87
N GLN A 351 8.17 27.57 21.36
CA GLN A 351 9.22 26.71 21.91
C GLN A 351 8.75 25.84 23.08
N ASP A 352 7.99 26.43 24.02
CA ASP A 352 7.42 25.70 25.16
C ASP A 352 6.41 24.64 24.69
N ILE A 353 5.54 24.98 23.72
CA ILE A 353 4.59 24.02 23.15
C ILE A 353 5.34 22.85 22.48
N LEU A 354 6.32 23.13 21.62
CA LEU A 354 7.10 22.10 20.92
C LEU A 354 7.87 21.22 21.91
N SER A 355 8.45 21.80 22.97
CA SER A 355 9.17 21.07 24.02
C SER A 355 8.25 20.11 24.80
N LYS A 356 7.03 20.55 25.13
CA LYS A 356 6.02 19.72 25.80
C LYS A 356 5.54 18.58 24.90
N LEU A 357 5.27 18.88 23.63
CA LEU A 357 4.87 17.86 22.64
C LEU A 357 5.97 16.82 22.46
N TYR A 358 7.22 17.26 22.26
CA TYR A 358 8.36 16.37 22.13
C TYR A 358 8.54 15.44 23.34
N SER A 359 8.44 15.97 24.56
CA SER A 359 8.53 15.19 25.79
C SER A 359 7.44 14.11 25.86
N SER A 360 6.20 14.46 25.51
CA SER A 360 5.09 13.51 25.47
C SER A 360 5.28 12.43 24.39
N LEU A 361 5.76 12.84 23.22
CA LEU A 361 6.03 11.92 22.10
C LEU A 361 7.11 10.91 22.48
N LYS A 362 8.23 11.33 23.05
CA LYS A 362 9.31 10.44 23.52
C LYS A 362 8.88 9.45 24.61
N GLN A 363 7.89 9.81 25.43
CA GLN A 363 7.32 8.90 26.42
C GLN A 363 6.49 7.79 25.77
N THR A 364 5.82 8.11 24.65
CA THR A 364 4.87 7.22 23.98
C THR A 364 5.56 6.37 22.90
N TYR A 365 6.43 6.99 22.10
CA TYR A 365 7.14 6.39 20.98
C TYR A 365 8.63 6.30 21.32
N ALA A 366 9.17 5.08 21.30
CA ALA A 366 10.51 4.78 21.79
C ALA A 366 11.65 5.29 20.86
N LYS A 367 12.89 4.86 21.11
CA LYS A 367 14.13 5.37 20.48
C LYS A 367 14.25 5.18 18.95
N ASP A 368 13.41 4.36 18.33
CA ASP A 368 13.55 4.00 16.91
C ASP A 368 12.89 5.01 15.96
N TYR A 369 12.64 6.24 16.43
CA TYR A 369 12.02 7.31 15.68
C TYR A 369 12.96 8.50 15.53
N LEU A 370 12.96 9.08 14.34
CA LEU A 370 13.54 10.39 14.07
C LEU A 370 12.43 11.44 14.21
N TYR A 371 12.73 12.52 14.92
CA TYR A 371 11.79 13.61 15.20
C TYR A 371 12.27 14.86 14.48
N GLN A 372 11.53 15.27 13.46
CA GLN A 372 11.83 16.45 12.65
C GLN A 372 10.62 17.38 12.65
N TYR A 373 10.82 18.65 12.35
CA TYR A 373 9.72 19.56 12.07
C TYR A 373 10.09 20.58 10.99
N LEU A 374 9.06 21.12 10.34
CA LEU A 374 9.20 22.24 9.42
C LEU A 374 8.06 23.23 9.63
N SER A 375 8.31 24.49 9.30
CA SER A 375 7.32 25.56 9.34
C SER A 375 6.92 25.97 7.93
N LEU A 376 5.63 25.99 7.65
CA LEU A 376 5.05 26.56 6.44
C LEU A 376 4.24 27.79 6.83
N GLN A 377 4.60 28.97 6.34
CA GLN A 377 3.80 30.17 6.55
C GLN A 377 3.07 30.55 5.26
N LEU A 378 1.74 30.63 5.39
CA LEU A 378 0.76 30.99 4.38
C LEU A 378 0.05 32.26 4.85
N ASP A 379 0.37 33.37 4.20
CA ASP A 379 -0.05 34.71 4.61
C ASP A 379 0.29 35.00 6.09
N SER A 380 -0.73 35.10 6.93
CA SER A 380 -0.64 35.36 8.36
C SER A 380 -0.74 34.10 9.22
N ASN A 381 -0.70 32.91 8.62
CA ASN A 381 -0.90 31.63 9.31
C ASN A 381 0.36 30.78 9.18
N ALA A 382 0.83 30.21 10.28
CA ALA A 382 1.86 29.18 10.26
C ALA A 382 1.24 27.79 10.41
N LEU A 383 1.76 26.84 9.67
CA LEU A 383 1.54 25.42 9.80
C LEU A 383 2.87 24.78 10.18
N ILE A 384 2.96 24.33 11.42
CA ILE A 384 4.11 23.57 11.92
C ILE A 384 3.79 22.09 11.77
N LEU A 385 4.54 21.40 10.91
CA LEU A 385 4.43 19.96 10.74
C LEU A 385 5.53 19.27 11.54
N ILE A 386 5.14 18.56 12.59
CA ILE A 386 6.02 17.66 13.33
C ILE A 386 5.97 16.29 12.65
N LEU A 387 7.11 15.80 12.20
CA LEU A 387 7.29 14.55 11.50
C LEU A 387 7.90 13.52 12.45
N LEU A 388 7.11 12.51 12.81
CA LEU A 388 7.57 11.34 13.54
C LEU A 388 7.90 10.23 12.53
N ILE A 389 9.20 9.95 12.32
CA ILE A 389 9.69 9.07 11.25
C ILE A 389 10.25 7.77 11.82
N PRO A 390 9.56 6.63 11.67
CA PRO A 390 10.06 5.36 12.17
C PRO A 390 11.23 4.88 11.31
N GLN A 391 12.32 4.53 11.98
CA GLN A 391 13.56 4.08 11.34
C GLN A 391 13.60 2.55 11.16
N SER A 392 12.83 1.82 11.95
CA SER A 392 12.76 0.35 11.89
C SER A 392 11.58 -0.12 11.05
N LEU A 393 11.85 -0.94 10.02
CA LEU A 393 10.81 -1.50 9.16
C LEU A 393 10.13 -2.72 9.81
N PRO A 394 8.78 -2.77 9.81
CA PRO A 394 8.04 -3.97 10.15
C PRO A 394 8.49 -5.16 9.31
N LYS A 395 8.47 -6.36 9.89
CA LYS A 395 8.93 -7.58 9.22
C LYS A 395 8.23 -7.82 7.87
N LEU A 396 6.92 -7.57 7.82
CA LEU A 396 6.12 -7.73 6.60
C LEU A 396 6.52 -6.75 5.50
N PHE A 397 7.08 -5.59 5.84
CA PHE A 397 7.35 -4.53 4.87
C PHE A 397 8.73 -4.68 4.23
N LYS A 398 9.64 -5.47 4.84
CA LYS A 398 11.04 -5.59 4.41
C LYS A 398 11.20 -6.09 2.98
N GLU A 399 10.37 -7.03 2.55
CA GLU A 399 10.44 -7.58 1.18
C GLU A 399 9.95 -6.54 0.16
N TYR A 400 8.78 -5.95 0.38
CA TYR A 400 8.23 -4.88 -0.47
C TYR A 400 9.17 -3.69 -0.58
N TYR A 401 9.73 -3.26 0.56
CA TYR A 401 10.64 -2.12 0.59
C TYR A 401 11.88 -2.34 -0.28
N ARG A 402 12.35 -3.58 -0.50
CA ARG A 402 13.52 -3.84 -1.37
C ARG A 402 13.27 -3.48 -2.83
N ASN A 403 12.04 -3.66 -3.31
CA ASN A 403 11.67 -3.43 -4.71
C ASN A 403 10.77 -2.21 -4.89
N TYR A 404 10.47 -1.49 -3.82
CA TYR A 404 9.62 -0.31 -3.86
C TYR A 404 10.26 0.83 -4.65
N GLU A 405 9.51 1.40 -5.59
CA GLU A 405 9.98 2.45 -6.50
C GLU A 405 10.28 3.76 -5.76
N HIS A 406 9.40 4.14 -4.82
CA HIS A 406 9.44 5.43 -4.11
C HIS A 406 10.08 5.33 -2.70
N LYS A 407 11.19 4.60 -2.57
CA LYS A 407 11.87 4.37 -1.27
C LYS A 407 12.22 5.66 -0.52
N ASP A 408 12.58 6.70 -1.24
CA ASP A 408 12.93 8.01 -0.71
C ASP A 408 11.75 8.68 0.00
N TYR A 409 10.51 8.43 -0.41
CA TYR A 409 9.29 8.87 0.28
C TYR A 409 8.87 7.95 1.45
N GLY A 410 9.56 6.83 1.64
CA GLY A 410 9.24 5.82 2.64
C GLY A 410 8.04 4.94 2.27
N ILE A 411 7.82 3.89 3.06
CA ILE A 411 6.76 2.88 2.82
C ILE A 411 5.68 2.95 3.90
N GLY A 412 4.41 2.90 3.50
CA GLY A 412 3.27 3.09 4.38
C GLY A 412 2.51 4.38 4.06
N LYS A 413 1.82 4.96 5.05
CA LYS A 413 0.96 6.14 4.87
C LYS A 413 1.19 7.15 6.00
N TYR A 414 0.84 8.40 5.76
CA TYR A 414 0.80 9.44 6.80
C TYR A 414 -0.44 9.27 7.68
N HIS A 415 -0.29 9.49 8.98
CA HIS A 415 -1.39 9.46 9.94
C HIS A 415 -1.26 10.59 10.97
N TYR A 416 -2.38 11.18 11.38
CA TYR A 416 -2.38 12.16 12.46
C TYR A 416 -2.17 11.50 13.81
N LEU A 417 -1.32 12.11 14.63
CA LEU A 417 -1.31 11.90 16.07
C LEU A 417 -2.17 12.98 16.72
N TYR A 418 -3.50 12.80 16.65
CA TYR A 418 -4.47 13.83 17.03
C TYR A 418 -4.27 14.39 18.45
N ASN A 419 -3.85 13.57 19.41
CA ASN A 419 -3.56 14.02 20.78
C ASN A 419 -2.35 14.96 20.89
N HIS A 420 -1.53 15.02 19.85
CA HIS A 420 -0.33 15.84 19.74
C HIS A 420 -0.50 16.95 18.68
N CYS A 421 -1.73 17.19 18.23
CA CYS A 421 -2.07 18.31 17.36
C CYS A 421 -2.68 19.44 18.21
N THR A 422 -2.27 20.68 17.95
CA THR A 422 -2.77 21.84 18.70
C THR A 422 -2.78 23.09 17.82
N PHE A 423 -3.42 24.14 18.33
CA PHE A 423 -3.47 25.46 17.72
C PHE A 423 -3.08 26.51 18.76
N THR A 424 -2.40 27.57 18.34
CA THR A 424 -2.09 28.73 19.17
C THR A 424 -2.19 30.02 18.37
N ALA A 425 -2.66 31.09 19.00
CA ALA A 425 -2.66 32.43 18.44
C ALA A 425 -1.58 33.26 19.14
N PHE A 426 -0.82 34.04 18.38
CA PHE A 426 0.23 34.89 18.90
C PHE A 426 -0.32 36.28 19.20
N LYS A 427 0.21 36.92 20.25
CA LYS A 427 -0.10 38.33 20.53
C LYS A 427 0.84 39.19 19.69
N ILE A 428 0.27 39.89 18.71
CA ILE A 428 1.03 40.81 17.87
C ILE A 428 0.52 42.23 18.17
N GLU A 429 1.42 43.09 18.64
CA GLU A 429 1.09 44.47 19.02
C GLU A 429 0.87 45.37 17.80
N ASP A 430 1.52 45.06 16.67
CA ASP A 430 1.43 45.80 15.41
C ASP A 430 0.98 44.88 14.28
N SER A 431 -0.27 45.05 13.82
CA SER A 431 -0.84 44.25 12.73
C SER A 431 -0.16 44.48 11.38
N MET A 432 0.65 45.53 11.23
CA MET A 432 1.47 45.75 10.03
C MET A 432 2.70 44.84 9.96
N GLN A 433 3.05 44.15 11.06
CA GLN A 433 4.14 43.17 11.15
C GLN A 433 3.63 41.73 11.04
N VAL A 434 2.53 41.55 10.31
CA VAL A 434 1.89 40.26 10.07
C VAL A 434 1.86 39.98 8.58
N GLY A 435 2.28 38.78 8.19
CA GLY A 435 2.29 38.35 6.80
C GLY A 435 3.57 37.61 6.48
N LEU A 436 3.70 37.19 5.23
CA LEU A 436 4.77 36.28 4.79
C LEU A 436 6.19 36.80 5.08
N ASP A 437 6.37 38.12 4.99
CA ASP A 437 7.66 38.80 5.23
C ASP A 437 7.91 39.05 6.72
N PHE A 438 6.94 38.78 7.59
CA PHE A 438 6.97 39.04 9.04
C PHE A 438 6.45 37.84 9.85
N ASN A 439 5.90 38.08 11.04
CA ASN A 439 5.46 37.04 11.95
C ASN A 439 4.06 36.50 11.58
N PRO A 440 3.81 35.19 11.80
CA PRO A 440 2.47 34.66 11.69
C PRO A 440 1.61 35.11 12.87
N ASN A 441 0.32 35.34 12.63
CA ASN A 441 -0.67 35.67 13.67
C ASN A 441 -1.09 34.45 14.49
N ASN A 442 -0.97 33.26 13.90
CA ASN A 442 -1.30 32.01 14.56
C ASN A 442 -0.44 30.87 14.03
N ALA A 443 -0.35 29.79 14.80
CA ALA A 443 0.27 28.54 14.40
C ALA A 443 -0.68 27.37 14.63
N THR A 444 -0.93 26.61 13.56
CA THR A 444 -1.50 25.27 13.60
C THR A 444 -0.35 24.27 13.66
N ILE A 445 -0.32 23.44 14.70
CA ILE A 445 0.76 22.47 14.92
C ILE A 445 0.16 21.08 14.74
N LEU A 446 0.60 20.38 13.70
CA LEU A 446 0.15 19.04 13.36
C LEU A 446 1.29 18.06 13.57
N THR A 447 1.04 17.01 14.35
CA THR A 447 1.98 15.91 14.51
C THR A 447 1.55 14.75 13.64
N LEU A 448 2.43 14.32 12.75
CA LEU A 448 2.20 13.25 11.80
C LEU A 448 3.12 12.07 12.10
N HIS A 449 2.54 10.88 12.19
CA HIS A 449 3.29 9.66 11.98
C HIS A 449 3.51 9.48 10.47
N THR A 450 4.78 9.45 10.06
CA THR A 450 5.14 9.39 8.64
C THR A 450 5.35 7.94 8.17
N PRO A 451 5.40 7.71 6.84
CA PRO A 451 5.87 6.45 6.27
C PRO A 451 7.24 6.02 6.82
N TYR A 452 7.45 4.71 6.90
CA TYR A 452 8.68 4.15 7.42
C TYR A 452 9.88 4.55 6.54
N LYS A 453 10.95 5.02 7.19
CA LYS A 453 12.21 5.45 6.56
C LYS A 453 12.05 6.58 5.52
N ALA A 454 11.04 7.43 5.65
CA ALA A 454 10.91 8.60 4.78
C ALA A 454 12.16 9.50 4.86
N GLN A 455 12.66 9.89 3.69
CA GLN A 455 13.77 10.85 3.51
C GLN A 455 13.32 12.09 2.74
N ARG A 456 12.23 11.96 1.98
CA ARG A 456 11.57 13.03 1.24
C ARG A 456 10.10 13.09 1.61
N LEU A 457 9.56 14.30 1.53
CA LEU A 457 8.14 14.57 1.69
C LEU A 457 7.69 15.41 0.49
N GLU A 458 6.56 15.05 -0.10
CA GLU A 458 5.88 15.88 -1.08
C GLU A 458 4.57 16.37 -0.47
N ILE A 459 4.37 17.68 -0.50
CA ILE A 459 3.13 18.32 -0.06
C ILE A 459 2.44 18.86 -1.29
N GLU A 460 1.44 18.14 -1.78
CA GLU A 460 0.60 18.61 -2.87
C GLU A 460 -0.27 19.77 -2.38
N LEU A 461 -0.33 20.86 -3.12
CA LEU A 461 -1.10 22.04 -2.80
C LEU A 461 -2.40 22.01 -3.60
N ALA A 462 -3.53 21.98 -2.91
CA ALA A 462 -4.82 22.06 -3.57
C ALA A 462 -5.12 23.52 -3.93
N ASN A 463 -5.39 23.77 -5.22
CA ASN A 463 -5.72 25.10 -5.74
C ASN A 463 -7.11 25.07 -6.40
N GLY A 464 -7.98 26.03 -6.06
CA GLY A 464 -9.34 26.09 -6.60
C GLY A 464 -10.18 24.85 -6.27
N LEU A 465 -11.01 24.41 -7.21
CA LEU A 465 -11.82 23.19 -7.06
C LEU A 465 -10.92 21.96 -7.12
N ASP A 466 -10.88 21.21 -6.02
CA ASP A 466 -10.03 20.02 -5.93
C ASP A 466 -10.76 18.78 -6.46
N SER A 467 -10.40 18.38 -7.68
CA SER A 467 -10.94 17.18 -8.34
C SER A 467 -10.76 15.89 -7.52
N THR A 468 -9.76 15.83 -6.64
CA THR A 468 -9.49 14.68 -5.76
C THR A 468 -10.51 14.58 -4.62
N ILE A 469 -10.99 15.71 -4.09
CA ILE A 469 -12.11 15.74 -3.14
C ILE A 469 -13.40 15.36 -3.86
N GLU A 470 -13.63 15.93 -5.05
CA GLU A 470 -14.85 15.62 -5.80
C GLU A 470 -14.91 14.14 -6.20
N SER A 471 -13.78 13.48 -6.44
CA SER A 471 -13.75 12.03 -6.62
C SER A 471 -14.03 11.30 -5.30
N LYS A 472 -13.45 11.74 -4.17
CA LYS A 472 -13.75 11.17 -2.83
C LYS A 472 -15.25 11.25 -2.49
N ASP A 473 -15.89 12.39 -2.73
CA ASP A 473 -17.32 12.59 -2.45
C ASP A 473 -18.20 11.77 -3.40
N ARG A 474 -17.85 11.73 -4.68
CA ARG A 474 -18.53 10.87 -5.67
C ARG A 474 -18.38 9.39 -5.32
N GLU A 475 -17.21 8.97 -4.85
CA GLU A 475 -16.95 7.60 -4.40
C GLU A 475 -17.70 7.26 -3.11
N ARG A 476 -17.74 8.16 -2.13
CA ARG A 476 -18.58 8.01 -0.91
C ARG A 476 -20.05 7.86 -1.27
N GLN A 477 -20.57 8.72 -2.15
CA GLN A 477 -21.95 8.63 -2.63
C GLN A 477 -22.19 7.35 -3.43
N ALA A 478 -21.23 6.91 -4.25
CA ALA A 478 -21.31 5.68 -5.01
C ALA A 478 -21.24 4.41 -4.13
N GLN A 479 -20.44 4.40 -3.06
CA GLN A 479 -20.37 3.33 -2.07
C GLN A 479 -21.65 3.24 -1.24
N GLN A 480 -22.22 4.38 -0.86
CA GLN A 480 -23.55 4.42 -0.23
C GLN A 480 -24.66 3.94 -1.18
N ALA A 481 -24.50 4.18 -2.48
CA ALA A 481 -25.48 3.79 -3.51
C ALA A 481 -25.27 2.37 -4.08
N LYS A 482 -24.13 1.72 -3.86
CA LYS A 482 -23.79 0.39 -4.41
C LYS A 482 -23.15 -0.50 -3.36
N GLU A 483 -23.96 -1.33 -2.72
CA GLU A 483 -23.50 -2.49 -1.93
C GLU A 483 -23.03 -3.67 -2.78
N SER A 484 -22.71 -3.49 -4.07
CA SER A 484 -21.94 -4.47 -4.85
C SER A 484 -21.64 -3.96 -6.26
N LYS A 485 -20.47 -4.38 -6.78
CA LYS A 485 -19.98 -4.34 -8.18
C LYS A 485 -19.06 -3.19 -8.58
N ASN A 486 -17.74 -3.41 -8.47
CA ASN A 486 -16.75 -3.36 -9.57
C ASN A 486 -15.30 -3.33 -9.04
N SER A 487 -14.39 -4.07 -9.69
CA SER A 487 -12.96 -4.16 -9.32
C SER A 487 -12.13 -2.93 -9.68
N GLN A 488 -12.52 -2.14 -10.69
CA GLN A 488 -11.83 -0.89 -11.06
C GLN A 488 -11.89 0.20 -10.00
N ASN A 489 -12.89 0.16 -9.10
CA ASN A 489 -12.99 1.09 -7.98
C ASN A 489 -11.93 0.83 -6.90
N ASN A 490 -11.35 -0.37 -6.83
CA ASN A 490 -10.48 -0.78 -5.73
C ASN A 490 -9.12 -0.04 -5.76
N THR A 491 -8.45 0.04 -6.91
CA THR A 491 -7.15 0.72 -7.02
C THR A 491 -7.26 2.23 -6.80
N LYS A 492 -8.31 2.88 -7.34
CA LYS A 492 -8.56 4.31 -7.07
C LYS A 492 -8.86 4.57 -5.60
N GLN A 493 -9.71 3.73 -5.00
CA GLN A 493 -10.03 3.80 -3.56
C GLN A 493 -8.78 3.60 -2.70
N GLN A 494 -7.88 2.67 -3.06
CA GLN A 494 -6.64 2.43 -2.32
C GLN A 494 -5.66 3.61 -2.39
N ILE A 495 -5.56 4.27 -3.55
CA ILE A 495 -4.80 5.53 -3.70
C ILE A 495 -5.43 6.63 -2.84
N ILE A 496 -6.76 6.75 -2.88
CA ILE A 496 -7.54 7.71 -2.08
C ILE A 496 -7.41 7.45 -0.57
N ASP A 497 -7.31 6.19 -0.16
CA ASP A 497 -7.06 5.77 1.21
C ASP A 497 -5.59 5.93 1.61
N SER A 498 -4.68 6.16 0.66
CA SER A 498 -3.26 6.46 0.91
C SER A 498 -2.98 7.97 0.99
N LEU A 499 -3.96 8.79 0.60
CA LEU A 499 -3.93 10.24 0.64
C LEU A 499 -4.34 10.76 2.03
N LEU A 500 -3.41 11.44 2.71
CA LEU A 500 -3.73 12.24 3.87
C LEU A 500 -3.99 13.69 3.45
N THR A 501 -5.12 14.23 3.91
CA THR A 501 -5.50 15.63 3.68
C THR A 501 -5.25 16.46 4.93
N ILE A 502 -4.55 17.59 4.78
CA ILE A 502 -4.41 18.66 5.77
C ILE A 502 -5.30 19.80 5.33
N THR A 503 -6.19 20.27 6.21
CA THR A 503 -6.96 21.51 5.97
C THR A 503 -6.49 22.60 6.92
N LEU A 504 -5.98 23.68 6.35
CA LEU A 504 -5.60 24.89 7.06
C LEU A 504 -6.63 25.99 6.76
N ILE A 505 -7.21 26.54 7.83
CA ILE A 505 -8.18 27.64 7.74
C ILE A 505 -7.48 28.95 8.07
N ASN A 506 -7.63 29.95 7.21
CA ASN A 506 -7.11 31.29 7.42
C ASN A 506 -7.77 31.92 8.66
N GLY A 507 -6.97 32.27 9.67
CA GLY A 507 -7.42 32.76 10.98
C GLY A 507 -7.47 31.68 12.09
N GLY A 508 -7.26 30.41 11.74
CA GLY A 508 -7.10 29.31 12.69
C GLY A 508 -8.38 28.72 13.29
N TYR A 509 -8.26 27.56 13.92
CA TYR A 509 -9.36 26.88 14.63
C TYR A 509 -9.42 27.34 16.10
N LYS A 510 -10.44 28.11 16.49
CA LYS A 510 -10.63 28.54 17.90
C LYS A 510 -11.12 27.43 18.82
N GLU A 511 -11.77 26.41 18.28
CA GLU A 511 -12.29 25.28 19.03
C GLU A 511 -11.46 24.05 18.69
N LYS A 512 -11.22 23.16 19.66
CA LYS A 512 -10.61 21.82 19.45
C LYS A 512 -11.48 20.90 18.57
N TYR A 513 -12.33 21.47 17.75
CA TYR A 513 -13.01 20.82 16.67
C TYR A 513 -12.02 20.76 15.51
N TRP A 514 -11.15 19.75 15.56
CA TRP A 514 -10.63 19.10 14.35
C TRP A 514 -11.77 18.38 13.59
N GLU A 515 -13.02 18.81 13.78
CA GLU A 515 -14.23 18.28 13.17
C GLU A 515 -14.17 18.62 11.69
N PHE A 516 -13.72 17.62 10.94
CA PHE A 516 -14.55 16.92 9.96
C PHE A 516 -15.81 17.72 9.61
N GLY A 517 -15.83 18.24 8.39
CA GLY A 517 -16.93 19.06 7.88
C GLY A 517 -18.29 18.46 8.17
N GLU A 518 -19.22 19.32 8.56
CA GLU A 518 -20.63 19.12 8.25
C GLU A 518 -20.87 19.18 6.74
#